data_AF-A0A1G1P2Z6-F1
#
_entry.id   AF-A0A1G1P2Z6-F1
#
_cell.length_a   1.000
_cell.length_b   1.000
_cell.length_c   1.000
_cell.angle_alpha   90.00
_cell.angle_beta   90.00
_cell.angle_gamma   90.00
#
_symmetry.space_group_name_H-M   'P 1'
#
loop_
_entity.id
_entity.type
_entity.pdbx_description
1 polymer ?
#
loop_
_entity_poly.entity_id
_entity_poly.type
_entity_poly.pdbx_seq_one_letter_code
_entity_poly.pdbx_strand_id
1 'polypeptide(L)'
;MEQNNFDILAREWFEKGSHDLDEARLSLKAGGWTDIICFHCQQAAEKYLKGFLVAKGVNVGKMKKMRIHDLTKLWSECHKLDRSFASVEEECIVLNPYYIEPRYPLGAPKVYTKMEARQALQAAEKIIKFILEESEPA
;
A
#
# COMPACT_ATOMS: atom_id res chain seq x y z
N MET A 1 25.50 11.80 0.78
CA MET A 1 24.70 12.63 -0.15
C MET A 1 23.60 11.83 -0.81
N GLU A 2 23.87 10.62 -1.33
CA GLU A 2 22.83 9.77 -1.93
C GLU A 2 21.82 9.20 -0.93
N GLN A 3 22.25 8.71 0.24
CA GLN A 3 21.33 8.20 1.27
C GLN A 3 20.29 9.24 1.71
N ASN A 4 20.72 10.48 1.94
CA ASN A 4 19.83 11.60 2.29
C ASN A 4 18.76 11.86 1.21
N ASN A 5 19.08 11.64 -0.08
CA ASN A 5 18.13 11.78 -1.16
C ASN A 5 17.09 10.65 -1.19
N PHE A 6 17.51 9.42 -0.86
CA PHE A 6 16.59 8.29 -0.70
C PHE A 6 15.65 8.47 0.48
N ASP A 7 16.14 9.00 1.60
CA ASP A 7 15.30 9.26 2.78
C ASP A 7 14.23 10.32 2.50
N ILE A 8 14.59 11.40 1.77
CA ILE A 8 13.63 12.41 1.31
C ILE A 8 12.58 11.79 0.38
N LEU A 9 13.01 11.02 -0.62
CA LEU A 9 12.09 10.40 -1.57
C LEU A 9 11.17 9.37 -0.89
N ALA A 10 11.67 8.61 0.08
CA ALA A 10 10.86 7.69 0.88
C ALA A 10 9.75 8.42 1.65
N ARG A 11 10.07 9.58 2.24
CA ARG A 11 9.08 10.43 2.92
C ARG A 11 7.99 10.93 1.97
N GLU A 12 8.35 11.33 0.74
CA GLU A 12 7.35 11.73 -0.26
C GLU A 12 6.41 10.56 -0.63
N TRP A 13 6.90 9.32 -0.65
CA TRP A 13 6.06 8.14 -0.84
C TRP A 13 5.12 7.92 0.35
N PHE A 14 5.63 8.05 1.58
CA PHE A 14 4.83 7.91 2.79
C PHE A 14 3.74 8.99 2.88
N GLU A 15 4.06 10.25 2.56
CA GLU A 15 3.09 11.35 2.54
C GLU A 15 1.97 11.11 1.53
N LYS A 16 2.31 10.66 0.31
CA LYS A 16 1.29 10.29 -0.67
C LYS A 16 0.44 9.11 -0.21
N GLY A 17 1.07 8.12 0.43
CA GLY A 17 0.35 6.98 1.02
C GLY A 17 -0.59 7.38 2.14
N SER A 18 -0.22 8.35 2.99
CA SER A 18 -1.08 8.84 4.06
C SER A 18 -2.32 9.55 3.52
N HIS A 19 -2.19 10.31 2.42
CA HIS A 19 -3.35 10.92 1.77
C HIS A 19 -4.38 9.89 1.29
N ASP A 20 -3.92 8.77 0.71
CA ASP A 20 -4.84 7.68 0.33
C ASP A 20 -5.52 7.03 1.54
N LEU A 21 -4.76 6.81 2.63
CA LEU A 21 -5.33 6.23 3.85
C LEU A 21 -6.39 7.14 4.48
N ASP A 22 -6.11 8.45 4.53
CA ASP A 22 -7.03 9.44 5.07
C ASP A 22 -8.29 9.55 4.20
N GLU A 23 -8.16 9.52 2.88
CA GLU A 23 -9.30 9.48 1.97
C GLU A 23 -10.14 8.21 2.19
N ALA A 24 -9.52 7.03 2.30
CA ALA A 24 -10.23 5.79 2.60
C ALA A 24 -11.02 5.87 3.91
N ARG A 25 -10.44 6.46 4.96
CA ARG A 25 -11.11 6.69 6.26
C ARG A 25 -12.29 7.64 6.15
N LEU A 26 -12.10 8.77 5.49
CA LEU A 26 -13.13 9.79 5.30
C LEU A 26 -14.30 9.25 4.49
N SER A 27 -14.00 8.63 3.35
CA SER A 27 -15.00 8.00 2.47
C SER A 27 -15.77 6.90 3.20
N LEU A 28 -15.11 6.03 3.97
CA LEU A 28 -15.81 5.00 4.75
C LEU A 28 -16.75 5.59 5.81
N LYS A 29 -16.30 6.64 6.51
CA LYS A 29 -17.11 7.34 7.52
C LYS A 29 -18.32 8.04 6.90
N ALA A 30 -18.16 8.61 5.71
CA ALA A 30 -19.23 9.24 4.95
C ALA A 30 -20.20 8.24 4.29
N GLY A 31 -19.90 6.94 4.34
CA GLY A 31 -20.69 5.91 3.66
C GLY A 31 -20.53 5.95 2.14
N GLY A 32 -19.36 6.37 1.66
CA GLY A 32 -19.00 6.45 0.25
C GLY A 32 -18.88 5.09 -0.44
N TRP A 33 -18.42 5.13 -1.69
CA TRP A 33 -18.34 3.98 -2.57
C TRP A 33 -17.25 3.00 -2.13
N THR A 34 -17.64 1.74 -1.91
CA THR A 34 -16.77 0.72 -1.30
C THR A 34 -15.62 0.30 -2.19
N ASP A 35 -15.80 0.30 -3.51
CA ASP A 35 -14.76 0.10 -4.51
C ASP A 35 -13.69 1.20 -4.48
N ILE A 36 -14.11 2.46 -4.32
CA ILE A 36 -13.19 3.60 -4.16
C ILE A 36 -12.41 3.49 -2.85
N ILE A 37 -13.08 3.14 -1.74
CA ILE A 37 -12.43 2.94 -0.43
C ILE A 37 -11.38 1.82 -0.54
N CYS A 38 -11.75 0.66 -1.08
CA CYS A 38 -10.83 -0.47 -1.26
C CYS A 38 -9.63 -0.11 -2.16
N PHE A 39 -9.86 0.66 -3.22
CA PHE A 39 -8.81 1.16 -4.10
C PHE A 39 -7.80 2.04 -3.34
N HIS A 40 -8.29 3.00 -2.55
CA HIS A 40 -7.39 3.84 -1.75
C HIS A 40 -6.64 3.04 -0.67
N CYS A 41 -7.25 2.02 -0.07
CA CYS A 41 -6.54 1.12 0.86
C CYS A 41 -5.37 0.39 0.17
N GLN A 42 -5.60 -0.14 -1.04
CA GLN A 42 -4.55 -0.76 -1.83
C GLN A 42 -3.45 0.24 -2.21
N GLN A 43 -3.83 1.44 -2.64
CA GLN A 43 -2.89 2.49 -3.03
C GLN A 43 -2.03 2.98 -1.85
N ALA A 44 -2.62 3.11 -0.66
CA ALA A 44 -1.90 3.46 0.55
C ALA A 44 -0.82 2.41 0.84
N ALA A 45 -1.20 1.12 0.91
CA ALA A 45 -0.25 0.03 1.12
C ALA A 45 0.86 -0.02 0.05
N GLU A 46 0.52 0.17 -1.22
CA GLU A 46 1.49 0.19 -2.33
C GLU A 46 2.55 1.28 -2.14
N LYS A 47 2.11 2.49 -1.79
CA LYS A 47 2.98 3.65 -1.63
C LYS A 47 3.91 3.50 -0.43
N TYR A 48 3.41 2.95 0.69
CA TYR A 48 4.25 2.65 1.85
C TYR A 48 5.29 1.55 1.57
N LEU A 49 4.91 0.45 0.90
CA LEU A 49 5.87 -0.58 0.51
C LEU A 49 6.97 -0.02 -0.41
N LYS A 50 6.60 0.84 -1.37
CA LYS A 50 7.56 1.52 -2.23
C LYS A 50 8.46 2.48 -1.43
N GLY A 51 7.90 3.24 -0.51
CA GLY A 51 8.66 4.12 0.38
C GLY A 51 9.70 3.36 1.21
N PHE A 52 9.34 2.21 1.78
CA PHE A 52 10.29 1.34 2.49
C PHE A 52 11.44 0.88 1.58
N LEU A 53 11.12 0.41 0.37
CA LEU A 53 12.15 -0.01 -0.59
C LEU A 53 13.09 1.14 -0.94
N VAL A 54 12.55 2.34 -1.19
CA VAL A 54 13.33 3.55 -1.42
C VAL A 54 14.24 3.86 -0.23
N ALA A 55 13.74 3.78 1.01
CA ALA A 55 14.53 4.04 2.22
C ALA A 55 15.71 3.05 2.36
N LYS A 56 15.53 1.80 1.92
CA LYS A 56 16.61 0.80 1.85
C LYS A 56 17.52 0.96 0.61
N GLY A 57 17.46 2.09 -0.09
CA GLY A 57 18.31 2.42 -1.24
C GLY A 57 17.87 1.80 -2.57
N VAL A 58 16.66 1.23 -2.64
CA VAL A 58 16.15 0.64 -3.87
C VAL A 58 15.56 1.73 -4.77
N ASN A 59 16.11 1.88 -5.98
CA ASN A 59 15.58 2.85 -6.95
C ASN A 59 14.31 2.34 -7.64
N VAL A 60 13.17 2.56 -7.00
CA VAL A 60 11.84 2.17 -7.50
C VAL A 60 11.49 2.79 -8.85
N GLY A 61 11.99 3.99 -9.16
CA GLY A 61 11.73 4.70 -10.43
C GLY A 61 12.41 4.09 -11.66
N LYS A 62 13.54 3.40 -11.47
CA LYS A 62 14.27 2.67 -12.54
C LYS A 62 13.82 1.22 -12.70
N MET A 63 13.07 0.68 -11.75
CA MET A 63 12.62 -0.70 -11.78
C MET A 63 11.37 -0.83 -12.67
N LYS A 64 11.54 -1.30 -13.91
CA LYS A 64 10.41 -1.73 -14.76
C LYS A 64 9.44 -2.66 -14.03
N LYS A 65 9.93 -3.46 -13.07
CA LYS A 65 9.16 -4.35 -12.20
C LYS A 65 8.32 -3.67 -11.09
N MET A 66 8.50 -2.37 -10.83
CA MET A 66 7.70 -1.61 -9.85
C MET A 66 6.62 -0.71 -10.46
N ARG A 67 6.50 -0.71 -11.79
CA ARG A 67 5.25 -0.32 -12.48
C ARG A 67 4.14 -1.34 -12.29
N ILE A 68 4.44 -2.44 -11.62
CA ILE A 68 3.47 -3.46 -11.25
C ILE A 68 2.85 -3.01 -9.93
N HIS A 69 1.57 -2.68 -9.98
CA HIS A 69 0.74 -2.37 -8.81
C HIS A 69 0.27 -3.66 -8.13
N ASP A 70 1.21 -4.59 -7.98
CA ASP A 70 1.00 -5.91 -7.41
C ASP A 70 1.68 -5.93 -6.05
N LEU A 71 0.87 -5.83 -5.01
CA LEU A 71 1.32 -5.78 -3.63
C LEU A 71 2.11 -7.02 -3.26
N THR A 72 1.79 -8.19 -3.81
CA THR A 72 2.51 -9.44 -3.50
C THR A 72 3.96 -9.39 -3.99
N LYS A 73 4.20 -8.75 -5.14
CA LYS A 73 5.55 -8.55 -5.68
C LYS A 73 6.33 -7.50 -4.90
N LEU A 74 5.69 -6.39 -4.53
CA LEU A 74 6.32 -5.37 -3.69
C LEU A 74 6.69 -5.93 -2.32
N TRP A 75 5.77 -6.65 -1.68
CA TRP A 75 6.00 -7.37 -0.44
C TRP A 75 7.18 -8.34 -0.56
N SER A 76 7.25 -9.14 -1.63
CA SER A 76 8.36 -10.08 -1.84
C SER A 76 9.72 -9.37 -1.89
N GLU A 77 9.79 -8.19 -2.49
CA GLU A 77 11.03 -7.39 -2.50
C GLU A 77 11.35 -6.81 -1.12
N CYS A 78 10.36 -6.34 -0.36
CA CYS A 78 10.56 -5.91 1.03
C CYS A 78 11.05 -7.07 1.89
N HIS A 79 10.41 -8.24 1.77
CA HIS A 79 10.74 -9.44 2.52
C HIS A 79 12.16 -9.97 2.27
N LYS A 80 12.71 -9.74 1.07
CA LYS A 80 14.11 -10.08 0.76
C LYS A 80 15.10 -9.20 1.53
N LEU A 81 14.72 -7.96 1.81
CA LEU A 81 15.55 -7.01 2.56
C LEU A 81 15.36 -7.18 4.06
N ASP A 82 14.14 -7.49 4.49
CA ASP A 82 13.78 -7.66 5.89
C ASP A 82 12.73 -8.76 6.09
N ARG A 83 13.12 -9.81 6.84
CA ARG A 83 12.27 -10.99 7.05
C ARG A 83 11.07 -10.70 7.96
N SER A 84 11.07 -9.61 8.73
CA SER A 84 9.94 -9.18 9.58
C SER A 84 8.66 -8.94 8.77
N PHE A 85 8.79 -8.64 7.46
CA PHE A 85 7.67 -8.46 6.53
C PHE A 85 6.78 -9.71 6.37
N ALA A 86 7.22 -10.90 6.81
CA ALA A 86 6.36 -12.07 6.86
C ALA A 86 5.07 -11.82 7.68
N SER A 87 5.10 -10.88 8.63
CA SER A 87 3.96 -10.53 9.48
C SER A 87 2.80 -9.80 8.77
N VAL A 88 3.04 -9.31 7.54
CA VAL A 88 2.09 -8.53 6.74
C VAL A 88 1.83 -9.11 5.34
N GLU A 89 2.20 -10.37 5.10
CA GLU A 89 2.00 -11.05 3.81
C GLU A 89 0.51 -11.19 3.48
N GLU A 90 -0.28 -11.64 4.44
CA GLU A 90 -1.72 -11.89 4.27
C GLU A 90 -2.48 -10.61 3.87
N GLU A 91 -2.17 -9.49 4.52
CA GLU A 91 -2.77 -8.19 4.19
C GLU A 91 -2.42 -7.74 2.77
N CYS A 92 -1.18 -7.98 2.33
CA CYS A 92 -0.76 -7.67 0.97
C CYS A 92 -1.53 -8.51 -0.07
N ILE A 93 -1.79 -9.78 0.25
CA ILE A 93 -2.59 -10.68 -0.61
C ILE A 93 -4.05 -10.21 -0.67
N VAL A 94 -4.64 -9.88 0.48
CA VAL A 94 -6.04 -9.41 0.59
C VAL A 94 -6.27 -8.11 -0.19
N LEU A 95 -5.33 -7.17 -0.12
CA LEU A 95 -5.48 -5.88 -0.78
C LEU A 95 -5.19 -5.90 -2.29
N ASN A 96 -4.44 -6.90 -2.77
CA ASN A 96 -3.97 -6.94 -4.16
C ASN A 96 -5.09 -6.83 -5.23
N PRO A 97 -6.24 -7.51 -5.10
CA PRO A 97 -7.30 -7.48 -6.11
C PRO A 97 -7.94 -6.10 -6.28
N TYR A 98 -7.92 -5.26 -5.24
CA TYR A 98 -8.56 -3.95 -5.23
C TYR A 98 -7.89 -2.93 -6.16
N TYR A 99 -6.73 -3.26 -6.75
CA TYR A 99 -6.16 -2.46 -7.83
C TYR A 99 -6.86 -2.70 -9.17
N ILE A 100 -7.27 -3.92 -9.51
CA ILE A 100 -7.74 -4.28 -10.86
C ILE A 100 -9.26 -4.20 -10.95
N GLU A 101 -9.95 -4.74 -9.96
CA GLU A 101 -11.40 -4.93 -9.96
C GLU A 101 -12.20 -3.61 -10.08
N PRO A 102 -11.77 -2.45 -9.52
CA PRO A 102 -12.48 -1.18 -9.72
C PRO A 102 -12.27 -0.52 -11.09
N ARG A 103 -11.20 -0.89 -11.83
CA ARG A 103 -10.78 -0.14 -13.03
C ARG A 103 -11.26 -0.72 -14.35
N TYR A 104 -11.69 -1.97 -14.37
CA TYR A 104 -12.24 -2.60 -15.56
C TYR A 104 -13.65 -3.12 -15.29
N PRO A 105 -14.70 -2.52 -15.88
CA PRO A 105 -16.04 -3.06 -15.81
C PRO A 105 -16.11 -4.34 -16.66
N LEU A 106 -15.76 -5.48 -16.06
CA LEU A 106 -15.76 -6.82 -16.69
C LEU A 106 -17.18 -7.41 -16.84
N GLY A 107 -18.20 -6.55 -16.98
CA GLY A 107 -19.61 -6.95 -17.14
C GLY A 107 -20.36 -7.29 -15.85
N ALA A 108 -19.67 -7.35 -14.70
CA ALA A 108 -20.29 -7.45 -13.37
C ALA A 108 -19.49 -6.58 -12.40
N PRO A 109 -19.93 -5.33 -12.08
CA PRO A 109 -19.26 -4.54 -11.06
C PRO A 109 -19.35 -5.30 -9.75
N LYS A 110 -18.20 -5.75 -9.24
CA LYS A 110 -18.13 -6.39 -7.93
C LYS A 110 -18.40 -5.31 -6.90
N VAL A 111 -19.62 -5.29 -6.38
CA VAL A 111 -20.01 -4.39 -5.29
C VAL A 111 -19.45 -4.97 -4.00
N TYR A 112 -18.41 -4.35 -3.46
CA TYR A 112 -17.91 -4.73 -2.15
C TYR A 112 -18.89 -4.30 -1.07
N THR A 113 -19.05 -5.13 -0.07
CA THR A 113 -19.78 -4.81 1.14
C THR A 113 -19.02 -3.77 1.97
N LYS A 114 -19.75 -3.06 2.84
CA LYS A 114 -19.12 -2.16 3.83
C LYS A 114 -18.18 -2.91 4.79
N MET A 115 -18.40 -4.22 4.97
CA MET A 115 -17.53 -5.06 5.80
C MET A 115 -16.20 -5.32 5.09
N GLU A 116 -16.22 -5.65 3.80
CA GLU A 116 -15.00 -5.80 2.99
C GLU A 116 -14.20 -4.50 2.94
N ALA A 117 -14.86 -3.35 2.78
CA ALA A 117 -14.18 -2.05 2.82
C ALA A 117 -13.55 -1.76 4.19
N ARG A 118 -14.18 -2.16 5.30
CA ARG A 118 -13.59 -2.06 6.65
C ARG A 118 -12.39 -2.98 6.81
N GLN A 119 -12.47 -4.20 6.29
CA GLN A 119 -11.35 -5.17 6.33
C GLN A 119 -10.17 -4.69 5.48
N ALA A 120 -10.43 -4.10 4.31
CA ALA A 120 -9.42 -3.48 3.48
C ALA A 120 -8.71 -2.33 4.22
N LEU A 121 -9.47 -1.46 4.89
CA LEU A 121 -8.89 -0.37 5.68
C LEU A 121 -8.01 -0.92 6.83
N GLN A 122 -8.49 -1.92 7.56
CA GLN A 122 -7.72 -2.56 8.63
C GLN A 122 -6.42 -3.20 8.13
N ALA A 123 -6.47 -3.88 6.98
CA ALA A 123 -5.30 -4.47 6.35
C ALA A 123 -4.27 -3.40 5.95
N ALA A 124 -4.72 -2.29 5.36
CA ALA A 124 -3.84 -1.18 5.00
C ALA A 124 -3.21 -0.54 6.24
N GLU A 125 -3.99 -0.30 7.30
CA GLU A 125 -3.50 0.25 8.56
C GLU A 125 -2.45 -0.65 9.22
N LYS A 126 -2.64 -1.99 9.19
CA LYS A 126 -1.66 -2.94 9.73
C LYS A 126 -0.34 -2.88 8.98
N ILE A 127 -0.37 -2.89 7.63
CA ILE A 127 0.83 -2.76 6.80
C ILE A 127 1.57 -1.45 7.12
N ILE A 128 0.83 -0.34 7.15
CA ILE A 128 1.38 1.01 7.34
C ILE A 128 2.01 1.14 8.72
N LYS A 129 1.30 0.68 9.77
CA LYS A 129 1.82 0.69 11.13
C LYS A 129 3.12 -0.10 11.23
N PHE A 130 3.14 -1.31 10.68
CA PHE A 130 4.33 -2.16 10.66
C PHE A 130 5.51 -1.47 9.95
N ILE A 131 5.29 -0.86 8.78
CA ILE A 131 6.36 -0.17 8.04
C ILE A 131 6.89 1.03 8.83
N LEU A 132 6.03 1.80 9.50
CA LEU A 132 6.45 2.94 10.30
C LEU A 132 7.28 2.51 11.51
N GLU A 133 6.89 1.43 12.19
CA GLU A 133 7.65 0.86 13.31
C GLU A 133 9.03 0.35 12.88
N GLU A 134 9.17 -0.23 11.68
CA GLU A 134 10.45 -0.69 11.11
C GLU A 134 11.29 0.43 10.47
N SER A 135 10.70 1.60 10.22
CA SER A 135 11.36 2.74 9.55
C SER A 135 11.90 3.80 10.52
N GLU A 136 11.55 3.72 11.81
CA GLU A 136 12.17 4.58 12.83
C GLU A 136 13.57 4.02 13.20
N PRO A 137 14.64 4.82 13.07
CA PRO A 137 15.94 4.42 13.59
C PRO A 137 15.89 4.40 15.13
N ALA A 138 16.31 3.28 15.72
CA ALA A 138 16.61 3.17 17.14
C ALA A 138 17.69 4.18 17.59
#